data_AF-A0A353PUX1-F1
#
_entry.id   AF-A0A353PUX1-F1
#
_cell.length_a   1.000
_cell.length_b   1.000
_cell.length_c   1.000
_cell.angle_alpha   90.00
_cell.angle_beta   90.00
_cell.angle_gamma   90.00
#
_symmetry.space_group_name_H-M   'P 1'
#
loop_
_entity.id
_entity.type
_entity.pdbx_description
1 polymer ?
#
loop_
_entity_poly.entity_id
_entity_poly.type
_entity_poly.pdbx_seq_one_letter_code
_entity_poly.pdbx_strand_id
1 'polypeptide(L)'
;LEALGAAVQELKPIITHYTRKENQLFPYLEKKNFTGPSRVMWGKHDEVREQFKLFDKASEENNSAQAKKTARVLAGKIKALFFMEEKILFPNAKRLLSEADWAEIRKGEDAIGFAWIRPGAEYDPILVKSEKTSMYANFDKAVSSLTEKTEVENPLSLINLDVGKLPLEVLNLILTSLPVDFSFVDADDKVLYYSDNPHRVFPRSPGVIGRDVRNCHPHKSVETVEKILDSFKKKEKTDASFWLELNGKFIYITYKPIYNKAGEYLGTLEMSMDATEIRSLEGRRTLLDW
;
A
#
# COMPACT_ATOMS: atom_id res chain seq x y z
N LEU A 1 20.32 34.00 -7.55
CA LEU A 1 19.22 33.18 -6.99
C LEU A 1 19.30 31.76 -7.51
N GLU A 2 19.53 31.61 -8.81
CA GLU A 2 19.75 30.34 -9.49
C GLU A 2 20.69 29.35 -8.76
N ALA A 3 21.92 29.75 -8.41
CA ALA A 3 22.84 28.88 -7.67
C ALA A 3 22.31 28.44 -6.27
N LEU A 4 21.55 29.31 -5.59
CA LEU A 4 20.91 28.96 -4.32
C LEU A 4 19.75 27.99 -4.54
N GLY A 5 18.96 28.21 -5.60
CA GLY A 5 17.90 27.31 -6.02
C GLY A 5 18.43 25.92 -6.33
N ALA A 6 19.49 25.83 -7.14
CA ALA A 6 20.17 24.57 -7.46
C ALA A 6 20.62 23.82 -6.21
N ALA A 7 21.32 24.50 -5.29
CA ALA A 7 21.77 23.89 -4.04
C ALA A 7 20.63 23.37 -3.16
N VAL A 8 19.49 24.09 -3.10
CA VAL A 8 18.31 23.63 -2.36
C VAL A 8 17.66 22.42 -3.04
N GLN A 9 17.60 22.38 -4.38
CA GLN A 9 17.08 21.21 -5.10
C GLN A 9 17.98 19.99 -4.93
N GLU A 10 19.31 20.14 -4.97
CA GLU A 10 20.26 19.05 -4.70
C GLU A 10 20.13 18.48 -3.28
N LEU A 11 19.65 19.30 -2.32
CA LEU A 11 19.41 18.89 -0.94
C LEU A 11 18.03 18.23 -0.74
N LYS A 12 17.08 18.43 -1.65
CA LYS A 12 15.70 17.91 -1.56
C LYS A 12 15.59 16.39 -1.38
N PRO A 13 16.49 15.53 -1.92
CA PRO A 13 16.50 14.10 -1.64
C PRO A 13 16.57 13.74 -0.15
N ILE A 14 16.96 14.67 0.73
CA ILE A 14 16.89 14.49 2.19
C ILE A 14 15.49 14.09 2.68
N ILE A 15 14.44 14.50 1.96
CA ILE A 15 13.06 14.13 2.29
C ILE A 15 12.89 12.60 2.19
N THR A 16 13.49 11.95 1.18
CA THR A 16 13.49 10.49 1.04
C THR A 16 14.25 9.83 2.20
N HIS A 17 15.36 10.42 2.67
CA HIS A 17 16.06 9.94 3.85
C HIS A 17 15.16 9.97 5.10
N TYR A 18 14.43 11.07 5.32
CA TYR A 18 13.49 11.18 6.43
C TYR A 18 12.34 10.18 6.31
N THR A 19 11.71 10.08 5.14
CA THR A 19 10.60 9.15 4.90
C THR A 19 11.02 7.69 5.11
N ARG A 20 12.23 7.31 4.68
CA ARG A 20 12.75 5.96 4.93
C ARG A 20 12.91 5.71 6.43
N LYS A 21 13.51 6.65 7.15
CA LYS A 21 13.72 6.53 8.60
C LYS A 21 12.41 6.46 9.38
N GLU A 22 11.44 7.29 9.01
CA GLU A 22 10.09 7.34 9.58
C GLU A 22 9.33 6.02 9.43
N ASN A 23 9.41 5.38 8.26
CA ASN A 23 8.60 4.22 7.94
C ASN A 23 9.34 2.88 8.11
N GLN A 24 10.67 2.88 8.07
CA GLN A 24 11.48 1.65 8.16
C GLN A 24 12.23 1.54 9.47
N LEU A 25 12.71 2.62 10.08
CA LEU A 25 13.49 2.54 11.32
C LEU A 25 12.62 2.76 12.57
N PHE A 26 11.77 3.79 12.58
CA PHE A 26 10.98 4.15 13.76
C PHE A 26 10.05 3.02 14.25
N PRO A 27 9.32 2.28 13.41
CA PRO A 27 8.44 1.21 13.90
C PRO A 27 9.18 0.13 14.70
N TYR A 28 10.44 -0.15 14.36
CA TYR A 28 11.25 -1.13 15.09
C TYR A 28 11.78 -0.57 16.40
N LEU A 29 12.14 0.72 16.45
CA LEU A 29 12.52 1.39 17.70
C LEU A 29 11.34 1.50 18.66
N GLU A 30 10.14 1.76 18.14
CA GLU A 30 8.91 1.86 18.91
C GLU A 30 8.52 0.50 19.52
N LYS A 31 8.72 -0.61 18.79
CA LYS A 31 8.62 -1.98 19.35
C LYS A 31 9.59 -2.23 20.51
N LYS A 32 10.70 -1.48 20.60
CA LYS A 32 11.66 -1.52 21.71
C LYS A 32 11.41 -0.39 22.74
N ASN A 33 10.22 0.21 22.74
CA ASN A 33 9.80 1.30 23.62
C ASN A 33 10.61 2.60 23.49
N PHE A 34 11.29 2.82 22.36
CA PHE A 34 12.00 4.06 22.05
C PHE A 34 11.10 4.99 21.20
N THR A 35 10.12 5.62 21.83
CA THR A 35 9.02 6.35 21.14
C THR A 35 9.13 7.89 21.23
N GLY A 36 9.74 8.43 22.28
CA GLY A 36 9.85 9.87 22.49
C GLY A 36 10.71 10.57 21.43
N PRO A 37 11.98 10.16 21.24
CA PRO A 37 12.86 10.77 20.26
C PRO A 37 12.40 10.58 18.79
N SER A 38 11.75 9.47 18.44
CA SER A 38 11.22 9.25 17.09
C SER A 38 10.10 10.24 16.75
N ARG A 39 9.15 10.47 17.68
CA ARG A 39 8.06 11.45 17.50
C ARG A 39 8.56 12.88 17.38
N VAL A 40 9.50 13.29 18.24
CA VAL A 40 10.08 14.65 18.18
C VAL A 40 10.83 14.86 16.87
N MET A 41 11.54 13.85 16.39
CA MET A 41 12.27 13.91 15.13
C MET A 41 11.33 13.99 13.93
N TRP A 42 10.21 13.27 13.94
CA TRP A 42 9.18 13.38 12.89
C TRP A 42 8.65 14.80 12.75
N GLY A 43 8.25 15.44 13.86
CA GLY A 43 7.78 16.82 13.82
C GLY A 43 8.82 17.80 13.24
N LYS A 44 10.10 17.57 13.50
CA LYS A 44 11.19 18.36 12.91
C LYS A 44 11.39 18.08 11.42
N HIS A 45 11.13 16.87 10.94
CA HIS A 45 11.12 16.60 9.49
C HIS A 45 10.00 17.38 8.80
N ASP A 46 8.81 17.45 9.41
CA ASP A 46 7.69 18.22 8.87
C ASP A 46 8.02 19.71 8.80
N GLU A 47 8.67 20.26 9.84
CA GLU A 47 9.18 21.64 9.79
C GLU A 47 10.15 21.87 8.61
N VAL A 48 11.02 20.90 8.29
CA VAL A 48 11.92 20.98 7.14
C VAL A 48 11.15 20.91 5.81
N ARG A 49 10.17 20.01 5.69
CA ARG A 49 9.28 19.92 4.52
C ARG A 49 8.55 21.24 4.28
N GLU A 50 8.06 21.88 5.32
CA GLU A 50 7.44 23.21 5.24
C GLU A 50 8.45 24.29 4.80
N GLN A 51 9.69 24.27 5.29
CA GLN A 51 10.71 25.22 4.81
C GLN A 51 11.04 25.04 3.33
N PHE A 52 11.05 23.81 2.79
CA PHE A 52 11.19 23.60 1.36
C PHE A 52 10.04 24.25 0.56
N LYS A 53 8.79 24.08 1.00
CA LYS A 53 7.63 24.74 0.36
C LYS A 53 7.73 26.26 0.39
N LEU A 54 8.14 26.84 1.52
CA LEU A 54 8.33 28.28 1.64
C LEU A 54 9.47 28.80 0.75
N PHE A 55 10.51 27.99 0.53
CA PHE A 55 11.60 28.34 -0.37
C PHE A 55 11.16 28.28 -1.83
N ASP A 56 10.44 27.23 -2.22
CA ASP A 56 9.90 27.06 -3.57
C ASP A 56 8.98 28.25 -3.92
N LYS A 57 8.03 28.61 -3.02
CA LYS A 57 7.17 29.78 -3.17
C LYS A 57 7.94 31.10 -3.31
N ALA A 58 8.93 31.33 -2.44
CA ALA A 58 9.74 32.56 -2.51
C ALA A 58 10.58 32.64 -3.80
N SER A 59 10.95 31.49 -4.37
CA SER A 59 11.68 31.41 -5.64
C SER A 59 10.78 31.70 -6.83
N GLU A 60 9.55 31.17 -6.83
CA GLU A 60 8.52 31.46 -7.84
C GLU A 60 8.15 32.95 -7.88
N GLU A 61 8.03 33.57 -6.71
CA GLU A 61 7.76 35.01 -6.57
C GLU A 61 8.98 35.90 -6.86
N ASN A 62 10.14 35.32 -7.23
CA ASN A 62 11.42 36.02 -7.40
C ASN A 62 11.86 36.86 -6.17
N ASN A 63 11.38 36.50 -4.98
CA ASN A 63 11.67 37.21 -3.74
C ASN A 63 13.02 36.76 -3.15
N SER A 64 14.08 37.39 -3.63
CA SER A 64 15.47 37.05 -3.27
C SER A 64 15.78 37.11 -1.78
N ALA A 65 15.20 38.10 -1.08
CA ALA A 65 15.43 38.29 0.34
C ALA A 65 14.81 37.14 1.17
N GLN A 66 13.56 36.79 0.85
CA GLN A 66 12.85 35.70 1.50
C GLN A 66 13.49 34.35 1.18
N ALA A 67 13.84 34.09 -0.09
CA ALA A 67 14.50 32.84 -0.49
C ALA A 67 15.83 32.61 0.28
N LYS A 68 16.67 33.66 0.41
CA LYS A 68 17.91 33.59 1.21
C LYS A 68 17.64 33.34 2.69
N LYS A 69 16.62 33.98 3.26
CA LYS A 69 16.24 33.79 4.66
C LYS A 69 15.78 32.35 4.90
N THR A 70 14.86 31.84 4.10
CA THR A 70 14.34 30.48 4.20
C THR A 70 15.45 29.45 4.01
N ALA A 71 16.34 29.63 3.04
CA ALA A 71 17.47 28.72 2.83
C ALA A 71 18.41 28.62 4.05
N ARG A 72 18.68 29.74 4.74
CA ARG A 72 19.47 29.72 5.99
C ARG A 72 18.76 28.97 7.11
N VAL A 73 17.45 29.17 7.27
CA VAL A 73 16.64 28.47 8.27
C VAL A 73 16.61 26.96 7.96
N LEU A 74 16.39 26.61 6.70
CA LEU A 74 16.41 25.23 6.21
C LEU A 74 17.74 24.54 6.55
N ALA A 75 18.87 25.16 6.20
CA ALA A 75 20.20 24.63 6.51
C ALA A 75 20.43 24.43 8.02
N GLY A 76 19.97 25.38 8.85
CA GLY A 76 20.06 25.27 10.31
C GLY A 76 19.24 24.10 10.87
N LYS A 77 18.00 23.91 10.40
CA LYS A 77 17.14 22.80 10.82
C LYS A 77 17.71 21.45 10.40
N ILE A 78 18.21 21.33 9.17
CA ILE A 78 18.84 20.11 8.67
C ILE A 78 20.08 19.75 9.49
N LYS A 79 20.95 20.72 9.80
CA LYS A 79 22.13 20.49 10.67
C LYS A 79 21.73 19.98 12.06
N ALA A 80 20.66 20.52 12.64
CA ALA A 80 20.15 20.04 13.92
C ALA A 80 19.64 18.59 13.84
N LEU A 81 19.01 18.22 12.73
CA LEU A 81 18.56 16.85 12.46
C LEU A 81 19.74 15.87 12.34
N PHE A 82 20.79 16.22 11.59
CA PHE A 82 22.01 15.41 11.52
C PHE A 82 22.63 15.18 12.90
N PHE A 83 22.69 16.22 13.74
CA PHE A 83 23.18 16.06 15.11
C PHE A 83 22.35 15.06 15.92
N MET A 84 21.01 15.17 15.88
CA MET A 84 20.15 14.24 16.60
C MET A 84 20.24 12.81 16.04
N GLU A 85 20.38 12.66 14.73
CA GLU A 85 20.57 11.36 14.08
C GLU A 85 21.86 10.69 14.55
N GLU A 86 23.00 11.38 14.42
CA GLU A 86 24.32 10.83 14.72
C GLU A 86 24.57 10.63 16.20
N LYS A 87 24.01 11.51 17.06
CA LYS A 87 24.30 11.49 18.51
C LYS A 87 23.25 10.78 19.34
N ILE A 88 22.03 10.63 18.84
CA ILE A 88 20.92 10.09 19.62
C ILE A 88 20.32 8.88 18.90
N LEU A 89 19.82 9.05 17.68
CA LEU A 89 19.02 8.01 17.03
C LEU A 89 19.85 6.79 16.64
N PHE A 90 20.90 6.95 15.83
CA PHE A 90 21.68 5.82 15.31
C PHE A 90 22.44 5.05 16.40
N PRO A 91 23.06 5.71 17.41
CA PRO A 91 23.66 4.98 18.52
C PRO A 91 22.64 4.14 19.31
N ASN A 92 21.44 4.67 19.56
CA ASN A 92 20.39 3.91 20.23
C ASN A 92 19.82 2.80 19.35
N ALA A 93 19.64 3.05 18.05
CA ALA A 93 19.20 2.03 17.11
C ALA A 93 20.16 0.84 17.05
N LYS A 94 21.46 1.10 16.94
CA LYS A 94 22.49 0.06 16.97
C LYS A 94 22.47 -0.77 18.27
N ARG A 95 22.16 -0.14 19.41
CA ARG A 95 22.10 -0.81 20.71
C ARG A 95 20.81 -1.62 20.91
N LEU A 96 19.69 -1.13 20.40
CA LEU A 96 18.35 -1.70 20.67
C LEU A 96 17.90 -2.74 19.64
N LEU A 97 18.36 -2.62 18.39
CA LEU A 97 17.94 -3.46 17.28
C LEU A 97 18.91 -4.62 17.09
N SER A 98 18.34 -5.81 16.90
CA SER A 98 19.10 -7.01 16.57
C SER A 98 19.41 -7.09 15.07
N GLU A 99 20.36 -7.93 14.68
CA GLU A 99 20.64 -8.20 13.26
C GLU A 99 19.40 -8.67 12.48
N ALA A 100 18.51 -9.43 13.13
CA ALA A 100 17.24 -9.84 12.52
C ALA A 100 16.29 -8.66 12.29
N ASP A 101 16.29 -7.67 13.18
CA ASP A 101 15.51 -6.45 12.99
C ASP A 101 16.06 -5.67 11.78
N TRP A 102 17.39 -5.51 11.67
CA TRP A 102 18.05 -4.86 10.53
C TRP A 102 17.79 -5.57 9.19
N ALA A 103 17.76 -6.90 9.20
CA ALA A 103 17.41 -7.70 8.03
C ALA A 103 15.97 -7.43 7.54
N GLU A 104 15.01 -7.29 8.46
CA GLU A 104 13.63 -6.95 8.10
C GLU A 104 13.47 -5.49 7.67
N ILE A 105 14.18 -4.57 8.31
CA ILE A 105 14.24 -3.16 7.89
C ILE A 105 14.70 -3.08 6.43
N ARG A 106 15.82 -3.73 6.08
CA ARG A 106 16.41 -3.69 4.73
C ARG A 106 15.41 -4.12 3.65
N LYS A 107 14.54 -5.10 3.91
CA LYS A 107 13.54 -5.58 2.92
C LYS A 107 12.52 -4.52 2.52
N GLY A 108 12.18 -3.61 3.44
CA GLY A 108 11.19 -2.56 3.18
C GLY A 108 11.78 -1.26 2.61
N GLU A 109 13.11 -1.07 2.69
CA GLU A 109 13.75 0.18 2.27
C GLU A 109 13.61 0.50 0.78
N ASP A 110 13.63 -0.51 -0.10
CA ASP A 110 13.53 -0.32 -1.55
C ASP A 110 12.17 0.24 -1.99
N ALA A 111 11.10 0.01 -1.20
CA ALA A 111 9.77 0.57 -1.48
C ALA A 111 9.72 2.10 -1.34
N ILE A 112 10.65 2.70 -0.61
CA ILE A 112 10.76 4.15 -0.41
C ILE A 112 11.93 4.73 -1.21
N GLY A 113 13.06 4.01 -1.23
CA GLY A 113 14.27 4.41 -1.92
C GLY A 113 15.28 5.17 -1.05
N PHE A 114 16.33 5.68 -1.71
CA PHE A 114 17.53 6.20 -1.05
C PHE A 114 17.86 7.63 -1.48
N ALA A 115 18.46 8.39 -0.56
CA ALA A 115 18.93 9.75 -0.80
C ALA A 115 20.44 9.70 -1.06
N TRP A 116 20.87 10.17 -2.25
CA TRP A 116 22.27 10.27 -2.71
C TRP A 116 23.09 8.98 -2.78
N ILE A 117 22.59 7.87 -2.27
CA ILE A 117 23.30 6.59 -2.24
C ILE A 117 22.56 5.53 -3.05
N ARG A 118 23.30 4.54 -3.52
CA ARG A 118 22.78 3.25 -3.94
C ARG A 118 23.32 2.21 -2.98
N PRO A 119 22.47 1.40 -2.31
CA PRO A 119 22.97 0.36 -1.42
C PRO A 119 23.87 -0.61 -2.20
N GLY A 120 25.04 -0.93 -1.63
CA GLY A 120 25.88 -2.00 -2.15
C GLY A 120 25.26 -3.37 -1.90
N ALA A 121 25.84 -4.41 -2.51
CA ALA A 121 25.42 -5.81 -2.31
C ALA A 121 25.96 -6.44 -1.01
N GLU A 122 26.56 -5.65 -0.11
CA GLU A 122 27.32 -6.16 1.04
C GLU A 122 26.46 -6.66 2.21
N TYR A 123 25.16 -6.36 2.24
CA TYR A 123 24.25 -6.82 3.29
C TYR A 123 23.14 -7.68 2.71
N ASP A 124 23.22 -8.99 2.96
CA ASP A 124 22.18 -9.96 2.57
C ASP A 124 21.34 -10.36 3.80
N PRO A 125 20.07 -9.91 3.88
CA PRO A 125 19.14 -10.27 4.94
C PRO A 125 18.92 -11.78 5.08
N ILE A 126 19.15 -12.55 4.01
CA ILE A 126 18.96 -14.01 3.97
C ILE A 126 20.05 -14.72 4.77
N LEU A 127 21.30 -14.24 4.68
CA LEU A 127 22.44 -14.81 5.41
C LEU A 127 22.31 -14.59 6.93
N VAL A 128 21.80 -13.44 7.36
CA VAL A 128 21.60 -13.09 8.78
C VAL A 128 20.59 -13.98 9.49
N LYS A 129 19.55 -14.46 8.79
CA LYS A 129 18.59 -15.42 9.37
C LYS A 129 19.16 -16.84 9.50
N SER A 130 20.18 -17.18 8.70
CA SER A 130 20.73 -18.53 8.66
C SER A 130 21.48 -18.92 9.95
N GLU A 131 22.12 -17.96 10.63
CA GLU A 131 22.90 -18.21 11.85
C GLU A 131 22.07 -18.62 13.07
N LYS A 132 20.76 -18.39 13.07
CA LYS A 132 19.84 -18.82 14.15
C LYS A 132 19.04 -20.08 13.86
N THR A 133 19.34 -20.78 12.77
CA THR A 133 18.68 -22.07 12.50
C THR A 133 19.41 -23.16 13.29
N SER A 134 19.02 -23.32 14.56
CA SER A 134 19.31 -24.54 15.31
C SER A 134 18.98 -25.75 14.44
N MET A 135 19.90 -26.71 14.38
CA MET A 135 19.86 -27.94 13.57
C MET A 135 18.60 -28.80 13.81
N TYR A 136 17.75 -28.42 14.77
CA TYR A 136 16.48 -29.05 15.13
C TYR A 136 15.22 -28.34 14.60
N ALA A 137 15.32 -27.18 13.94
CA ALA A 137 14.14 -26.45 13.43
C ALA A 137 13.34 -27.22 12.36
N ASN A 138 14.00 -28.16 11.66
CA ASN A 138 13.35 -29.06 10.72
C ASN A 138 12.62 -30.22 11.41
N PHE A 139 12.97 -30.56 12.66
CA PHE A 139 12.30 -31.60 13.43
C PHE A 139 10.94 -31.10 13.95
N ASP A 140 10.86 -29.89 14.47
CA ASP A 140 9.58 -29.30 14.93
C ASP A 140 8.58 -29.03 13.79
N LYS A 141 9.09 -28.68 12.59
CA LYS A 141 8.26 -28.58 11.37
C LYS A 141 7.78 -29.95 10.86
N ALA A 142 8.61 -30.98 10.97
CA ALA A 142 8.22 -32.35 10.62
C ALA A 142 7.21 -32.93 11.62
N VAL A 143 7.33 -32.60 12.91
CA VAL A 143 6.38 -33.04 13.95
C VAL A 143 5.04 -32.27 13.84
N SER A 144 5.05 -30.97 13.52
CA SER A 144 3.82 -30.19 13.30
C SER A 144 3.06 -30.61 12.03
N SER A 145 3.77 -31.00 10.96
CA SER A 145 3.15 -31.49 9.71
C SER A 145 2.58 -32.91 9.80
N LEU A 146 2.89 -33.66 10.87
CA LEU A 146 2.31 -34.97 11.14
C LEU A 146 1.02 -34.91 11.96
N THR A 147 0.65 -33.74 12.49
CA THR A 147 -0.57 -33.52 13.29
C THR A 147 -1.73 -32.83 12.55
N GLU A 148 -1.56 -32.44 11.29
CA GLU A 148 -2.67 -31.90 10.49
C GLU A 148 -3.44 -33.03 9.81
N LYS A 149 -4.27 -33.71 10.61
CA LYS A 149 -5.50 -34.33 10.10
C LYS A 149 -6.69 -33.59 10.70
N THR A 150 -7.59 -33.20 9.79
CA THR A 150 -8.90 -32.58 10.01
C THR A 150 -8.87 -31.18 10.63
N GLU A 151 -8.63 -30.16 9.79
CA GLU A 151 -9.07 -28.80 10.11
C GLU A 151 -10.59 -28.69 9.91
N VAL A 152 -11.29 -28.72 11.04
CA VAL A 152 -12.54 -28.01 11.20
C VAL A 152 -12.20 -26.52 11.05
N GLU A 153 -12.89 -25.79 10.17
CA GLU A 153 -12.71 -24.36 9.94
C GLU A 153 -12.71 -23.60 11.27
N ASN A 154 -11.52 -23.20 11.74
CA ASN A 154 -11.39 -22.32 12.89
C ASN A 154 -11.48 -20.88 12.37
N PRO A 155 -12.49 -20.08 12.76
CA PRO A 155 -12.67 -18.70 12.30
C PRO A 155 -11.48 -17.76 12.65
N LEU A 156 -10.54 -18.22 13.48
CA LEU A 156 -9.30 -17.51 13.83
C LEU A 156 -8.10 -17.87 12.94
N SER A 157 -8.27 -18.67 11.87
CA SER A 157 -7.18 -18.97 10.95
C SER A 157 -6.72 -17.70 10.22
N LEU A 158 -5.41 -17.43 10.30
CA LEU A 158 -4.81 -16.27 9.64
C LEU A 158 -4.49 -16.62 8.19
N ILE A 159 -5.09 -15.87 7.27
CA ILE A 159 -4.78 -15.93 5.84
C ILE A 159 -3.52 -15.10 5.59
N ASN A 160 -2.47 -15.73 5.05
CA ASN A 160 -1.28 -15.03 4.61
C ASN A 160 -1.56 -14.39 3.24
N LEU A 161 -1.31 -13.08 3.14
CA LEU A 161 -1.35 -12.33 1.88
C LEU A 161 0.09 -12.06 1.42
N ASP A 162 0.27 -11.45 0.23
CA ASP A 162 1.60 -11.07 -0.27
C ASP A 162 2.35 -10.17 0.73
N VAL A 163 1.61 -9.29 1.44
CA VAL A 163 2.12 -8.46 2.53
C VAL A 163 1.16 -8.52 3.71
N GLY A 164 1.62 -9.10 4.82
CA GLY A 164 0.83 -9.22 6.05
C GLY A 164 -0.08 -10.44 6.09
N LYS A 165 -0.98 -10.46 7.08
CA LYS A 165 -1.92 -11.56 7.33
C LYS A 165 -3.17 -11.04 8.03
N LEU A 166 -4.32 -11.63 7.74
CA LEU A 166 -5.62 -11.26 8.31
C LEU A 166 -6.42 -12.50 8.70
N PRO A 167 -7.21 -12.47 9.79
CA PRO A 167 -8.24 -13.48 10.01
C PRO A 167 -9.25 -13.48 8.85
N LEU A 168 -9.75 -14.65 8.46
CA LEU A 168 -10.73 -14.78 7.36
C LEU A 168 -11.97 -13.89 7.60
N GLU A 169 -12.48 -13.87 8.82
CA GLU A 169 -13.63 -13.03 9.19
C GLU A 169 -13.36 -11.54 8.93
N VAL A 170 -12.17 -11.05 9.32
CA VAL A 170 -11.77 -9.66 9.09
C VAL A 170 -11.63 -9.37 7.60
N LEU A 171 -11.07 -10.28 6.81
CA LEU A 171 -10.98 -10.14 5.36
C LEU A 171 -12.38 -10.01 4.74
N ASN A 172 -13.32 -10.85 5.14
CA ASN A 172 -14.71 -10.76 4.66
C ASN A 172 -15.33 -9.40 5.03
N LEU A 173 -15.18 -8.95 6.28
CA LEU A 173 -15.71 -7.67 6.74
C LEU A 173 -15.14 -6.49 5.95
N ILE A 174 -13.83 -6.50 5.67
CA ILE A 174 -13.18 -5.48 4.84
C ILE A 174 -13.83 -5.45 3.46
N LEU A 175 -13.94 -6.59 2.78
CA LEU A 175 -14.56 -6.68 1.45
C LEU A 175 -16.00 -6.18 1.44
N THR A 176 -16.74 -6.38 2.53
CA THR A 176 -18.13 -5.89 2.67
C THR A 176 -18.27 -4.43 3.15
N SER A 177 -17.16 -3.76 3.48
CA SER A 177 -17.15 -2.36 3.96
C SER A 177 -16.67 -1.36 2.92
N LEU A 178 -16.13 -1.84 1.80
CA LEU A 178 -15.59 -0.98 0.75
C LEU A 178 -16.72 -0.22 0.05
N PRO A 179 -16.48 1.02 -0.43
CA PRO A 179 -17.46 1.82 -1.18
C PRO A 179 -17.67 1.31 -2.62
N VAL A 180 -17.33 0.04 -2.88
CA VAL A 180 -17.35 -0.64 -4.17
C VAL A 180 -17.87 -2.04 -3.92
N ASP A 181 -18.81 -2.47 -4.76
CA ASP A 181 -19.29 -3.85 -4.79
C ASP A 181 -18.40 -4.70 -5.70
N PHE A 182 -18.07 -5.90 -5.26
CA PHE A 182 -17.34 -6.90 -6.02
C PHE A 182 -18.26 -8.02 -6.49
N SER A 183 -17.99 -8.54 -7.68
CA SER A 183 -18.44 -9.87 -8.11
C SER A 183 -17.28 -10.54 -8.84
N PHE A 184 -16.94 -11.77 -8.46
CA PHE A 184 -15.86 -12.51 -9.06
C PHE A 184 -16.41 -13.74 -9.78
N VAL A 185 -16.05 -13.89 -11.05
CA VAL A 185 -16.26 -15.10 -11.83
C VAL A 185 -14.92 -15.80 -12.03
N ASP A 186 -14.91 -17.12 -11.93
CA ASP A 186 -13.71 -17.93 -12.11
C ASP A 186 -13.32 -18.10 -13.59
N ALA A 187 -12.29 -18.91 -13.85
CA ALA A 187 -11.79 -19.19 -15.19
C ALA A 187 -12.82 -19.91 -16.10
N ASP A 188 -13.79 -20.59 -15.50
CA ASP A 188 -14.88 -21.33 -16.15
C ASP A 188 -16.17 -20.48 -16.26
N ASP A 189 -16.05 -19.17 -16.03
CA ASP A 189 -17.12 -18.17 -16.09
C ASP A 189 -18.27 -18.43 -15.10
N LYS A 190 -17.99 -19.10 -13.97
CA LYS A 190 -18.94 -19.32 -12.88
C LYS A 190 -18.76 -18.27 -11.79
N VAL A 191 -19.87 -17.78 -11.25
CA VAL A 191 -19.84 -16.80 -10.16
C VAL A 191 -19.36 -17.48 -8.87
N LEU A 192 -18.20 -17.07 -8.37
CA LEU A 192 -17.59 -17.64 -7.16
C LEU A 192 -17.90 -16.80 -5.92
N TYR A 193 -17.97 -15.48 -6.07
CA TYR A 193 -18.10 -14.55 -4.95
C TYR A 193 -18.82 -13.27 -5.36
N TYR A 194 -19.53 -12.65 -4.41
CA TYR A 194 -19.93 -11.25 -4.48
C TYR A 194 -19.87 -10.63 -3.08
N SER A 195 -19.53 -9.34 -2.98
CA SER A 195 -19.59 -8.62 -1.70
C SER A 195 -21.05 -8.24 -1.45
N ASP A 196 -21.67 -8.83 -0.43
CA ASP A 196 -23.08 -8.60 -0.11
C ASP A 196 -23.32 -7.28 0.65
N ASN A 197 -22.90 -6.17 0.04
CA ASN A 197 -22.98 -4.86 0.65
C ASN A 197 -24.44 -4.41 0.80
N PRO A 198 -24.84 -3.84 1.96
CA PRO A 198 -26.20 -3.34 2.16
C PRO A 198 -26.64 -2.27 1.15
N HIS A 199 -25.67 -1.50 0.63
CA HIS A 199 -25.89 -0.37 -0.27
C HIS A 199 -25.55 -0.67 -1.73
N ARG A 200 -25.46 -1.95 -2.10
CA ARG A 200 -25.06 -2.38 -3.44
C ARG A 200 -25.90 -1.77 -4.55
N VAL A 201 -25.25 -1.51 -5.68
CA VAL A 201 -25.92 -0.93 -6.86
C VAL A 201 -26.86 -1.93 -7.51
N PHE A 202 -26.42 -3.19 -7.63
CA PHE A 202 -27.18 -4.24 -8.30
C PHE A 202 -27.59 -5.33 -7.31
N PRO A 203 -28.87 -5.75 -7.30
CA PRO A 203 -29.31 -6.83 -6.43
C PRO A 203 -28.66 -8.15 -6.84
N ARG A 204 -28.23 -8.91 -5.83
CA ARG A 204 -27.75 -10.30 -5.96
C ARG A 204 -28.53 -11.19 -5.00
N SER A 205 -28.68 -12.45 -5.39
CA SER A 205 -29.28 -13.50 -4.56
C SER A 205 -28.26 -14.61 -4.36
N PRO A 206 -28.22 -15.31 -3.21
CA PRO A 206 -27.29 -16.41 -2.97
C PRO A 206 -27.29 -17.49 -4.07
N GLY A 207 -28.43 -17.72 -4.73
CA GLY A 207 -28.55 -18.68 -5.85
C GLY A 207 -27.77 -18.32 -7.12
N VAL A 208 -27.06 -17.19 -7.13
CA VAL A 208 -26.15 -16.82 -8.24
C VAL A 208 -24.81 -17.56 -8.14
N ILE A 209 -24.39 -17.99 -6.95
CA ILE A 209 -23.12 -18.68 -6.75
C ILE A 209 -23.11 -20.01 -7.52
N GLY A 210 -22.03 -20.27 -8.25
CA GLY A 210 -21.85 -21.42 -9.14
C GLY A 210 -22.59 -21.30 -10.49
N ARG A 211 -23.40 -20.27 -10.68
CA ARG A 211 -24.13 -20.05 -11.93
C ARG A 211 -23.21 -19.48 -13.01
N ASP A 212 -23.44 -19.90 -14.25
CA ASP A 212 -22.77 -19.30 -15.41
C ASP A 212 -23.12 -17.81 -15.55
N VAL A 213 -22.10 -16.98 -15.76
CA VAL A 213 -22.28 -15.52 -15.89
C VAL A 213 -23.23 -15.14 -17.03
N ARG A 214 -23.30 -15.94 -18.11
CA ARG A 214 -24.20 -15.72 -19.25
C ARG A 214 -25.67 -15.81 -18.84
N ASN A 215 -25.97 -16.66 -17.86
CA ASN A 215 -27.31 -16.83 -17.32
C ASN A 215 -27.69 -15.74 -16.29
N CYS A 216 -26.74 -14.89 -15.89
CA CYS A 216 -26.95 -13.82 -14.94
C CYS A 216 -27.29 -12.48 -15.61
N HIS A 217 -27.26 -12.42 -16.95
CA HIS A 217 -27.47 -11.21 -17.73
C HIS A 217 -28.65 -11.34 -18.71
N PRO A 218 -29.35 -10.25 -19.06
CA PRO A 218 -30.34 -10.25 -20.12
C PRO A 218 -29.70 -10.62 -21.48
N HIS A 219 -30.44 -11.29 -22.37
CA HIS A 219 -29.93 -11.75 -23.68
C HIS A 219 -29.20 -10.68 -24.49
N LYS A 220 -29.70 -9.42 -24.46
CA LYS A 220 -29.09 -8.28 -25.17
C LYS A 220 -27.67 -7.91 -24.70
N SER A 221 -27.27 -8.37 -23.52
CA SER A 221 -25.99 -8.03 -22.89
C SER A 221 -24.99 -9.20 -22.90
N VAL A 222 -25.45 -10.43 -23.19
CA VAL A 222 -24.61 -11.64 -23.14
C VAL A 222 -23.45 -11.54 -24.14
N GLU A 223 -23.70 -11.08 -25.36
CA GLU A 223 -22.64 -10.93 -26.37
C GLU A 223 -21.53 -9.97 -25.91
N THR A 224 -21.89 -8.89 -25.22
CA THR A 224 -20.91 -7.95 -24.66
C THR A 224 -20.10 -8.60 -23.54
N VAL A 225 -20.77 -9.35 -22.65
CA VAL A 225 -20.09 -10.10 -21.57
C VAL A 225 -19.10 -11.11 -22.15
N GLU A 226 -19.50 -11.87 -23.17
CA GLU A 226 -18.63 -12.84 -23.82
C GLU A 226 -17.42 -12.18 -24.48
N LYS A 227 -17.63 -11.07 -25.20
CA LYS A 227 -16.52 -10.29 -25.78
C LYS A 227 -15.52 -9.81 -24.73
N ILE A 228 -15.99 -9.36 -23.58
CA ILE A 228 -15.12 -8.93 -22.47
C ILE A 228 -14.32 -10.12 -21.94
N LEU A 229 -14.98 -11.24 -21.61
CA LEU A 229 -14.32 -12.45 -21.08
C LEU A 229 -13.30 -13.00 -22.07
N ASP A 230 -13.63 -13.07 -23.36
CA ASP A 230 -12.73 -13.56 -24.40
C ASP A 230 -11.50 -12.67 -24.56
N SER A 231 -11.70 -11.34 -24.58
CA SER A 231 -10.59 -10.37 -24.68
C SER A 231 -9.65 -10.48 -23.48
N PHE A 232 -10.21 -10.76 -22.30
CA PHE A 232 -9.45 -11.00 -21.08
C PHE A 232 -8.69 -12.33 -21.12
N LYS A 233 -9.34 -13.45 -21.45
CA LYS A 233 -8.66 -14.76 -21.59
C LYS A 233 -7.51 -14.71 -22.62
N LYS A 234 -7.67 -13.94 -23.69
CA LYS A 234 -6.65 -13.70 -24.74
C LYS A 234 -5.61 -12.64 -24.40
N LYS A 235 -5.72 -11.97 -23.24
CA LYS A 235 -4.84 -10.87 -22.79
C LYS A 235 -4.82 -9.66 -23.75
N GLU A 236 -5.88 -9.47 -24.53
CA GLU A 236 -6.03 -8.34 -25.46
C GLU A 236 -6.43 -7.05 -24.73
N LYS A 237 -7.08 -7.20 -23.58
CA LYS A 237 -7.52 -6.10 -22.70
C LYS A 237 -7.14 -6.37 -21.25
N THR A 238 -6.84 -5.28 -20.54
CA THR A 238 -6.49 -5.28 -19.11
C THR A 238 -7.62 -4.76 -18.22
N ASP A 239 -8.62 -4.13 -18.82
CA ASP A 239 -9.83 -3.66 -18.16
C ASP A 239 -10.93 -3.41 -19.21
N ALA A 240 -12.17 -3.31 -18.72
CA ALA A 240 -13.31 -2.81 -19.48
C ALA A 240 -14.18 -2.01 -18.52
N SER A 241 -14.50 -0.76 -18.85
CA SER A 241 -15.21 0.13 -17.94
C SER A 241 -16.34 0.87 -18.66
N PHE A 242 -17.47 1.05 -17.98
CA PHE A 242 -18.57 1.86 -18.45
C PHE A 242 -19.33 2.49 -17.29
N TRP A 243 -20.16 3.48 -17.60
CA TRP A 243 -20.97 4.18 -16.62
C TRP A 243 -22.38 4.41 -17.13
N LEU A 244 -23.32 4.55 -16.21
CA LEU A 244 -24.70 4.90 -16.52
C LEU A 244 -25.30 5.75 -15.40
N GLU A 245 -26.36 6.48 -15.73
CA GLU A 245 -27.21 7.12 -14.74
C GLU A 245 -28.40 6.21 -14.45
N LEU A 246 -28.59 5.87 -13.18
CA LEU A 246 -29.64 4.98 -12.71
C LEU A 246 -30.27 5.55 -11.44
N ASN A 247 -31.57 5.85 -11.47
CA ASN A 247 -32.30 6.40 -10.32
C ASN A 247 -31.65 7.66 -9.70
N GLY A 248 -31.11 8.54 -10.54
CA GLY A 248 -30.41 9.76 -10.10
C GLY A 248 -29.00 9.54 -9.55
N LYS A 249 -28.48 8.31 -9.61
CA LYS A 249 -27.11 7.96 -9.22
C LYS A 249 -26.24 7.76 -10.46
N PHE A 250 -24.99 8.22 -10.39
CA PHE A 250 -23.97 7.95 -11.39
C PHE A 250 -23.24 6.66 -11.03
N ILE A 251 -23.55 5.59 -11.76
CA ILE A 251 -22.98 4.27 -11.52
C ILE A 251 -21.77 4.08 -12.41
N TYR A 252 -20.63 3.74 -11.80
CA TYR A 252 -19.41 3.34 -12.51
C TYR A 252 -19.18 1.85 -12.33
N ILE A 253 -18.96 1.14 -13.44
CA ILE A 253 -18.71 -0.30 -13.46
C ILE A 253 -17.42 -0.57 -14.22
N THR A 254 -16.57 -1.41 -13.66
CA THR A 254 -15.31 -1.81 -14.28
C THR A 254 -15.06 -3.30 -14.07
N TYR A 255 -14.49 -3.94 -15.08
CA TYR A 255 -14.11 -5.34 -15.07
C TYR A 255 -12.59 -5.43 -15.21
N LYS A 256 -11.97 -6.33 -14.46
CA LYS A 256 -10.54 -6.63 -14.56
C LYS A 256 -10.30 -8.14 -14.62
N PRO A 257 -9.44 -8.61 -15.53
CA PRO A 257 -8.95 -9.98 -15.48
C PRO A 257 -7.98 -10.15 -14.32
N ILE A 258 -8.07 -11.28 -13.62
CA ILE A 258 -7.16 -11.67 -12.55
C ILE A 258 -6.24 -12.76 -13.07
N TYR A 259 -4.92 -12.56 -12.91
CA TYR A 259 -3.90 -13.54 -13.26
C TYR A 259 -3.06 -13.89 -12.05
N ASN A 260 -2.56 -15.13 -12.00
CA ASN A 260 -1.54 -15.50 -11.02
C ASN A 260 -0.13 -15.02 -11.43
N LYS A 261 0.86 -15.25 -10.57
CA LYS A 261 2.28 -14.87 -10.83
C LYS A 261 2.89 -15.57 -12.05
N ALA A 262 2.33 -16.71 -12.49
CA ALA A 262 2.72 -17.40 -13.71
C ALA A 262 2.01 -16.85 -14.97
N GLY A 263 1.09 -15.90 -14.81
CA GLY A 263 0.32 -15.29 -15.90
C GLY A 263 -0.87 -16.12 -16.36
N GLU A 264 -1.31 -17.11 -15.57
CA GLU A 264 -2.52 -17.89 -15.86
C GLU A 264 -3.77 -17.10 -15.45
N TYR A 265 -4.80 -17.12 -16.29
CA TYR A 265 -6.07 -16.43 -16.03
C TYR A 265 -6.87 -17.19 -14.96
N LEU A 266 -7.16 -16.51 -13.86
CA LEU A 266 -7.92 -17.06 -12.72
C LEU A 266 -9.40 -16.70 -12.77
N GLY A 267 -9.78 -15.67 -13.53
CA GLY A 267 -11.15 -15.18 -13.56
C GLY A 267 -11.26 -13.68 -13.83
N THR A 268 -12.47 -13.16 -13.75
CA THR A 268 -12.77 -11.74 -13.93
C THR A 268 -13.42 -11.17 -12.68
N LEU A 269 -12.89 -10.04 -12.22
CA LEU A 269 -13.44 -9.23 -11.16
C LEU A 269 -14.29 -8.11 -11.77
N GLU A 270 -15.58 -8.11 -11.48
CA GLU A 270 -16.49 -6.97 -11.65
C GLU A 270 -16.45 -6.10 -10.40
N MET A 271 -16.36 -4.79 -10.59
CA MET A 271 -16.44 -3.76 -9.56
C MET A 271 -17.50 -2.74 -9.95
N SER A 272 -18.46 -2.46 -9.07
CA SER A 272 -19.46 -1.40 -9.28
C SER A 272 -19.55 -0.44 -8.11
N MET A 273 -19.72 0.84 -8.38
CA MET A 273 -19.84 1.87 -7.35
C MET A 273 -20.87 2.95 -7.72
N ASP A 274 -21.56 3.47 -6.71
CA ASP A 274 -22.24 4.75 -6.81
C ASP A 274 -21.20 5.87 -6.67
N ALA A 275 -20.79 6.42 -7.81
CA ALA A 275 -19.77 7.46 -7.89
C ALA A 275 -20.37 8.88 -7.86
N THR A 276 -21.64 9.05 -7.48
CA THR A 276 -22.33 10.35 -7.49
C THR A 276 -21.62 11.39 -6.65
N GLU A 277 -21.26 11.05 -5.41
CA GLU A 277 -20.56 11.96 -4.50
C GLU A 277 -19.15 12.28 -5.01
N ILE A 278 -18.38 11.27 -5.39
CA ILE A 278 -17.01 11.47 -5.89
C ILE A 278 -17.01 12.34 -7.17
N ARG A 279 -18.00 12.15 -8.05
CA ARG A 279 -18.18 12.94 -9.28
C ARG A 279 -18.51 14.41 -8.99
N SER A 280 -19.11 14.73 -7.84
CA SER A 280 -19.50 16.10 -7.48
C SER A 280 -18.44 16.86 -6.67
N LEU A 281 -17.36 16.20 -6.23
CA LEU A 281 -16.30 16.86 -5.47
C LEU A 281 -15.55 17.90 -6.31
N GLU A 282 -15.38 19.08 -5.75
CA GLU A 282 -14.60 20.18 -6.33
C GLU A 282 -13.60 20.75 -5.31
N GLY A 283 -12.57 21.45 -5.79
CA GLY A 283 -11.59 22.12 -4.94
C GLY A 283 -10.68 21.16 -4.17
N ARG A 284 -10.44 21.45 -2.88
CA ARG A 284 -9.52 20.68 -2.03
C ARG A 284 -9.99 20.67 -0.58
N ARG A 285 -10.03 19.48 0.02
CA ARG A 285 -10.26 19.29 1.46
C ARG A 285 -9.10 18.51 2.06
N THR A 286 -8.34 19.14 2.96
CA THR A 286 -7.13 18.53 3.60
C THR A 286 -7.30 18.23 5.07
N LEU A 287 -8.39 18.70 5.67
CA LEU A 287 -8.74 18.48 7.07
C LEU A 287 -10.18 17.99 7.14
N LEU A 288 -10.48 17.29 8.23
CA LEU A 288 -11.83 16.83 8.51
C LEU A 288 -12.65 17.99 9.11
N ASP A 289 -13.98 17.96 8.97
CA ASP A 289 -14.91 19.02 9.41
C ASP A 289 -16.00 18.52 10.38
N TRP A 290 -15.87 17.26 10.81
CA TRP A 290 -16.62 16.63 11.90
C TRP A 290 -16.04 16.92 13.28
#